data_AF-A0A6N7VFD1-F1
#
_entry.id   AF-A0A6N7VFD1-F1
#
_cell.length_a   1.000
_cell.length_b   1.000
_cell.length_c   1.000
_cell.angle_alpha   90.00
_cell.angle_beta   90.00
_cell.angle_gamma   90.00
#
_symmetry.space_group_name_H-M   'P 1'
#
loop_
_entity.id
_entity.type
_entity.pdbx_description
1 polymer ?
#
loop_
_entity_poly.entity_id
_entity_poly.type
_entity_poly.pdbx_seq_one_letter_code
_entity_poly.pdbx_strand_id
1 'polypeptide(L)'
;MGKRFEKTLSFLLLLSILLLLIGPILINFININTDLYDKAWNLSLLLSWILMFIYGLYILMEKNSRSFSIFVAIVTVLAFIILSYHAIIVAGKYIAVIPKYIAVEERLVTMGQQVFYTALIVVYIVHIINLILLGRYKSNDDGLNKKEQ
;
A
#
# COMPACT_ATOMS: atom_id res chain seq x y z
N MET A 1 -3.72 22.40 -1.66
CA MET A 1 -2.88 21.44 -0.89
C MET A 1 -3.10 19.98 -1.27
N GLY A 2 -4.30 19.56 -1.71
CA GLY A 2 -4.64 18.15 -1.92
C GLY A 2 -3.73 17.32 -2.84
N LYS A 3 -3.37 17.81 -4.04
CA LYS A 3 -2.51 17.07 -4.99
C LYS A 3 -1.11 16.75 -4.45
N ARG A 4 -0.53 17.61 -3.59
CA ARG A 4 0.77 17.34 -2.95
C ARG A 4 0.63 16.25 -1.90
N PHE A 5 -0.46 16.27 -1.13
CA PHE A 5 -0.76 15.26 -0.12
C PHE A 5 -1.02 13.90 -0.74
N GLU A 6 -1.83 13.81 -1.81
CA GLU A 6 -2.03 12.58 -2.59
C GLU A 6 -0.71 11.96 -3.06
N LYS A 7 0.19 12.81 -3.56
CA LYS A 7 1.51 12.40 -4.03
C LYS A 7 2.36 11.84 -2.90
N THR A 8 2.42 12.53 -1.76
CA THR A 8 3.14 12.06 -0.58
C THR A 8 2.58 10.73 -0.07
N LEU A 9 1.25 10.60 -0.02
CA LEU A 9 0.59 9.40 0.48
C LEU A 9 0.82 8.20 -0.44
N SER A 10 0.73 8.41 -1.76
CA SER A 10 1.09 7.38 -2.75
C SER A 10 2.55 6.97 -2.64
N PHE A 11 3.46 7.92 -2.42
CA PHE A 11 4.89 7.64 -2.27
C PHE A 11 5.20 6.83 -1.00
N LEU A 12 4.64 7.22 0.15
CA LEU A 12 4.80 6.49 1.41
C LEU A 12 4.24 5.07 1.29
N LEU A 13 3.10 4.93 0.63
CA LEU A 13 2.47 3.64 0.39
C LEU A 13 3.34 2.75 -0.49
N LEU A 14 3.90 3.27 -1.59
CA LEU A 14 4.86 2.54 -2.41
C LEU A 14 6.10 2.11 -1.63
N LEU A 15 6.67 2.99 -0.82
CA LEU A 15 7.85 2.67 0.00
C LEU A 15 7.55 1.53 0.98
N SER A 16 6.39 1.57 1.63
CA SER A 16 5.97 0.51 2.55
C SER A 16 5.73 -0.82 1.84
N ILE A 17 5.06 -0.83 0.68
CA ILE A 17 4.82 -2.06 -0.10
C ILE A 17 6.14 -2.63 -0.64
N LEU A 18 7.08 -1.78 -1.03
CA LEU A 18 8.39 -2.21 -1.51
C LEU A 18 9.13 -3.02 -0.44
N LEU A 19 9.08 -2.57 0.82
CA LEU A 19 9.67 -3.30 1.95
C LEU A 19 9.01 -4.68 2.14
N LEU A 20 7.69 -4.79 1.96
CA LEU A 20 6.98 -6.06 2.04
C LEU A 20 7.35 -7.04 0.93
N LEU A 21 7.60 -6.53 -0.28
CA LEU A 21 7.94 -7.33 -1.45
C LEU A 21 9.39 -7.79 -1.43
N ILE A 22 10.34 -6.92 -1.09
CA ILE A 22 11.77 -7.24 -1.11
C ILE A 22 12.19 -7.94 0.20
N GLY A 23 11.51 -7.70 1.31
CA GLY A 23 11.84 -8.27 2.62
C GLY A 23 12.10 -9.79 2.59
N PRO A 24 11.16 -10.63 2.10
CA PRO A 24 11.35 -12.08 2.04
C PRO A 24 12.56 -12.50 1.19
N ILE A 25 12.88 -11.74 0.14
CA ILE A 25 14.05 -11.99 -0.71
C ILE A 25 15.32 -11.68 0.08
N LEU A 26 15.37 -10.55 0.79
CA LEU A 26 16.56 -10.11 1.51
C LEU A 26 17.02 -11.07 2.60
N ILE A 27 16.12 -11.71 3.36
CA ILE A 27 16.52 -12.70 4.38
C ILE A 27 17.27 -13.87 3.74
N ASN A 28 16.79 -14.34 2.58
CA ASN A 28 17.40 -15.49 1.91
C ASN A 28 18.82 -15.20 1.42
N PHE A 29 19.17 -13.92 1.21
CA PHE A 29 20.49 -13.50 0.72
C PHE A 29 21.40 -12.92 1.79
N ILE A 30 20.83 -12.27 2.80
CA ILE A 30 21.55 -11.55 3.84
C ILE A 30 21.14 -12.21 5.14
N ASN A 31 22.08 -12.88 5.80
CA ASN A 31 21.89 -13.63 7.04
C ASN A 31 21.52 -12.70 8.22
N ILE A 32 20.36 -12.06 8.13
CA ILE A 32 19.81 -11.08 9.06
C ILE A 32 19.12 -11.83 10.19
N ASN A 33 19.14 -11.25 11.39
CA ASN A 33 18.38 -11.74 12.52
C ASN A 33 16.88 -11.83 12.18
N THR A 34 16.33 -13.05 12.24
CA THR A 34 14.94 -13.37 11.88
C THR A 34 13.91 -12.63 12.74
N ASP A 35 14.22 -12.35 14.01
CA ASP A 35 13.29 -11.65 14.92
C ASP A 35 13.15 -10.17 14.56
N LEU A 36 14.26 -9.55 14.13
CA LEU A 36 14.24 -8.15 13.68
C LEU A 36 13.49 -8.03 12.36
N TYR A 37 13.71 -8.98 11.45
CA TYR A 37 12.95 -9.06 10.21
C TYR A 37 11.44 -9.17 10.47
N ASP A 38 11.02 -10.12 11.30
CA ASP A 38 9.59 -10.37 11.55
C ASP A 38 8.89 -9.13 12.10
N LYS A 39 9.55 -8.41 13.01
CA LYS A 39 9.02 -7.14 13.55
C LYS A 39 8.93 -6.07 12.47
N ALA A 40 9.96 -5.91 11.66
CA ALA A 40 9.98 -4.91 10.60
C ALA A 40 8.93 -5.21 9.51
N TRP A 41 8.78 -6.47 9.13
CA TRP A 41 7.80 -6.92 8.14
C TRP A 41 6.37 -6.72 8.65
N ASN A 42 6.09 -7.12 9.91
CA ASN A 42 4.78 -6.89 10.53
C ASN A 42 4.44 -5.40 10.63
N LEU A 43 5.39 -4.56 11.04
CA LEU A 43 5.18 -3.11 11.13
C LEU A 43 4.93 -2.50 9.74
N SER A 44 5.69 -2.93 8.74
CA SER A 44 5.52 -2.50 7.35
C SER A 44 4.15 -2.88 6.81
N LEU A 45 3.65 -4.08 7.12
CA LEU A 45 2.32 -4.53 6.72
C LEU A 45 1.23 -3.66 7.32
N LEU A 46 1.29 -3.42 8.64
CA LEU A 46 0.30 -2.58 9.32
C LEU A 46 0.33 -1.15 8.78
N LEU A 47 1.53 -0.61 8.54
CA LEU A 47 1.69 0.73 7.96
C LEU A 47 1.09 0.80 6.55
N SER A 48 1.40 -0.15 5.66
CA SER A 48 0.81 -0.23 4.33
C SER A 48 -0.71 -0.31 4.39
N TRP A 49 -1.23 -1.19 5.25
CA TRP A 49 -2.67 -1.41 5.40
C TRP A 49 -3.40 -0.13 5.86
N ILE A 50 -2.87 0.58 6.86
CA ILE A 50 -3.42 1.86 7.32
C ILE A 50 -3.34 2.92 6.21
N LEU A 51 -2.21 3.01 5.50
CA LEU A 51 -2.04 3.97 4.41
C LEU A 51 -3.01 3.69 3.25
N MET A 52 -3.29 2.42 2.93
CA MET A 52 -4.28 2.06 1.90
C MET A 52 -5.67 2.56 2.28
N PHE A 53 -6.07 2.40 3.54
CA PHE A 53 -7.33 2.90 4.06
C PHE A 53 -7.43 4.44 3.98
N ILE A 54 -6.39 5.13 4.47
CA ILE A 54 -6.33 6.59 4.44
C ILE A 54 -6.35 7.11 2.99
N TYR A 55 -5.62 6.47 2.08
CA TYR A 55 -5.61 6.86 0.67
C TYR A 55 -6.99 6.72 0.02
N GLY A 56 -7.63 5.57 0.23
CA GLY A 56 -8.97 5.30 -0.28
C GLY A 56 -9.97 6.35 0.20
N LEU A 57 -10.02 6.61 1.51
CA LEU A 57 -10.90 7.63 2.08
C LEU A 57 -10.59 9.03 1.53
N TYR A 58 -9.31 9.41 1.52
CA TYR A 58 -8.89 10.75 1.10
C TYR A 58 -9.35 11.06 -0.32
N ILE A 59 -9.13 10.14 -1.27
CA ILE A 59 -9.51 10.36 -2.67
C ILE A 59 -11.02 10.28 -2.89
N LEU A 60 -11.71 9.35 -2.23
CA LEU A 60 -13.15 9.18 -2.39
C LEU A 60 -13.96 10.34 -1.78
N MET A 61 -13.44 11.00 -0.74
CA MET A 61 -14.08 12.17 -0.12
C MET A 61 -13.78 13.49 -0.86
N GLU A 62 -12.72 13.53 -1.66
CA GLU A 62 -12.30 14.74 -2.38
C GLU A 62 -13.18 14.96 -3.63
N LYS A 63 -13.95 16.05 -3.65
CA LYS A 63 -14.93 16.37 -4.71
C LYS A 63 -14.31 16.62 -6.09
N ASN A 64 -13.01 16.96 -6.15
CA ASN A 64 -12.30 17.27 -7.38
C ASN A 64 -11.13 16.28 -7.62
N SER A 65 -11.36 15.01 -7.32
CA SER A 65 -10.42 13.93 -7.60
C SER A 65 -10.34 13.61 -9.08
N ARG A 66 -9.13 13.32 -9.55
CA ARG A 66 -8.88 12.94 -10.95
C ARG A 66 -9.42 11.54 -11.22
N SER A 67 -9.98 11.29 -12.41
CA SER A 67 -10.57 9.99 -12.76
C SER A 67 -9.61 8.81 -12.54
N PHE A 68 -8.31 8.97 -12.85
CA PHE A 68 -7.31 7.94 -12.59
C PHE A 68 -7.01 7.75 -11.09
N SER A 69 -6.96 8.83 -10.30
CA SER A 69 -6.82 8.75 -8.85
C SER A 69 -7.99 8.02 -8.21
N ILE A 70 -9.22 8.23 -8.70
CA ILE A 70 -10.41 7.50 -8.24
C ILE A 70 -10.28 6.01 -8.55
N PHE A 71 -9.83 5.64 -9.75
CA PHE A 71 -9.55 4.24 -10.09
C PHE A 71 -8.50 3.62 -9.15
N VAL A 72 -7.40 4.33 -8.89
CA VAL A 72 -6.36 3.91 -7.94
C VAL A 72 -6.98 3.69 -6.55
N ALA A 73 -7.80 4.62 -6.08
CA ALA A 73 -8.46 4.51 -4.77
C ALA A 73 -9.36 3.28 -4.67
N ILE A 74 -10.13 2.97 -5.71
CA ILE A 74 -10.98 1.75 -5.74
C ILE A 74 -10.12 0.50 -5.65
N VAL A 75 -9.06 0.38 -6.46
CA VAL A 75 -8.14 -0.76 -6.42
C VAL A 75 -7.50 -0.89 -5.04
N THR A 76 -7.07 0.23 -4.45
CA THR A 76 -6.44 0.27 -3.13
C THR A 76 -7.41 -0.12 -2.00
N VAL A 77 -8.69 0.25 -2.08
CA VAL A 77 -9.72 -0.18 -1.12
C VAL A 77 -10.01 -1.68 -1.25
N LEU A 78 -10.08 -2.22 -2.47
CA LEU A 78 -10.25 -3.66 -2.68
C LEU A 78 -9.06 -4.44 -2.10
N ALA A 79 -7.84 -3.97 -2.34
CA ALA A 79 -6.65 -4.56 -1.75
C ALA A 79 -6.67 -4.45 -0.22
N PHE A 80 -7.06 -3.32 0.35
CA PHE A 80 -7.23 -3.16 1.80
C PHE A 80 -8.15 -4.24 2.39
N ILE A 81 -9.30 -4.51 1.76
CA ILE A 81 -10.23 -5.54 2.20
C ILE A 81 -9.57 -6.93 2.14
N ILE A 82 -8.93 -7.26 1.00
CA ILE A 82 -8.26 -8.56 0.81
C ILE A 82 -7.14 -8.76 1.84
N LEU A 83 -6.34 -7.72 2.11
CA LEU A 83 -5.24 -7.77 3.06
C LEU A 83 -5.68 -7.71 4.52
N SER A 84 -6.93 -7.32 4.81
CA SER A 84 -7.42 -7.12 6.18
C SER A 84 -7.30 -8.38 7.03
N TYR A 85 -7.54 -9.56 6.46
CA TYR A 85 -7.36 -10.82 7.19
C TYR A 85 -5.92 -10.96 7.72
N HIS A 86 -4.92 -10.78 6.86
CA HIS A 86 -3.50 -10.87 7.24
C HIS A 86 -3.11 -9.75 8.22
N ALA A 87 -3.57 -8.52 7.97
CA ALA A 87 -3.29 -7.38 8.84
C ALA A 87 -3.87 -7.54 10.24
N ILE A 88 -5.09 -8.06 10.38
CA ILE A 88 -5.74 -8.28 11.68
C ILE A 88 -5.01 -9.36 12.49
N ILE A 89 -4.59 -10.46 11.85
CA ILE A 89 -3.80 -11.50 12.51
C ILE A 89 -2.48 -10.93 13.03
N VAL A 90 -1.80 -10.12 12.20
CA VAL A 90 -0.55 -9.45 12.61
C VAL A 90 -0.81 -8.43 13.72
N ALA A 91 -1.91 -7.66 13.66
CA ALA A 91 -2.30 -6.73 14.72
C ALA A 91 -2.57 -7.46 16.05
N GLY A 92 -3.15 -8.65 16.02
CA GLY A 92 -3.39 -9.47 17.21
C GLY A 92 -2.13 -10.00 17.90
N LYS A 93 -0.96 -9.94 17.26
CA LYS A 93 0.32 -10.15 17.96
C LYS A 93 0.62 -9.03 18.96
N TYR A 94 0.12 -7.83 18.72
CA TYR A 94 0.42 -6.63 19.52
C TYR A 94 -0.76 -6.17 20.39
N ILE A 95 -2.00 -6.49 20.00
CA ILE A 95 -3.22 -6.11 20.71
C ILE A 95 -3.81 -7.35 21.38
N ALA A 96 -3.79 -7.39 22.72
CA ALA A 96 -4.21 -8.56 23.51
C ALA A 96 -5.67 -8.99 23.31
N VAL A 97 -6.54 -8.09 22.87
CA VAL A 97 -7.99 -8.33 22.68
C VAL A 97 -8.29 -9.04 21.35
N ILE A 98 -7.37 -9.01 20.38
CA ILE A 98 -7.59 -9.61 19.06
C ILE A 98 -7.12 -11.08 19.10
N PRO A 99 -7.95 -12.03 18.62
CA PRO A 99 -7.59 -13.45 18.61
C PRO A 99 -6.30 -13.69 17.82
N LYS A 100 -5.34 -14.39 18.46
CA LYS A 100 -4.01 -14.67 17.90
C LYS A 100 -4.02 -15.77 16.83
N TYR A 101 -5.09 -16.57 16.78
CA TYR A 101 -5.19 -17.73 15.91
C TYR A 101 -6.62 -17.83 15.37
N ILE A 102 -6.73 -17.93 14.05
CA ILE A 102 -7.91 -18.42 13.37
C ILE A 102 -7.47 -19.75 12.77
N ALA A 103 -8.11 -20.85 13.16
CA ALA A 103 -7.78 -22.17 12.62
C ALA A 103 -8.16 -22.18 11.13
N VAL A 104 -7.17 -22.17 10.25
CA VAL A 104 -7.35 -22.11 8.79
C VAL A 104 -6.50 -23.21 8.15
N GLU A 105 -7.10 -23.96 7.22
CA GLU A 105 -6.44 -25.04 6.47
C GLU A 105 -5.18 -24.53 5.74
N GLU A 106 -4.13 -25.36 5.67
CA GLU A 106 -2.87 -25.01 4.99
C GLU A 106 -3.05 -24.60 3.53
N ARG A 107 -4.01 -25.21 2.80
CA ARG A 107 -4.33 -24.81 1.42
C ARG A 107 -4.80 -23.36 1.31
N LEU A 108 -5.58 -22.91 2.30
CA LEU A 108 -6.05 -21.54 2.40
C LEU A 108 -4.91 -20.59 2.80
N VAL A 109 -3.90 -21.08 3.52
CA VAL A 109 -2.68 -20.31 3.85
C VAL A 109 -1.83 -20.07 2.60
N THR A 110 -1.52 -21.09 1.81
CA THR A 110 -0.70 -20.92 0.58
C THR A 110 -1.41 -20.08 -0.48
N MET A 111 -2.69 -20.35 -0.73
CA MET A 111 -3.50 -19.53 -1.63
C MET A 111 -3.64 -18.10 -1.08
N GLY A 112 -3.79 -17.95 0.23
CA GLY A 112 -3.81 -16.65 0.91
C GLY A 112 -2.54 -15.85 0.70
N GLN A 113 -1.37 -16.48 0.76
CA GLN A 113 -0.08 -15.83 0.49
C GLN A 113 0.05 -15.38 -0.97
N GLN A 114 -0.37 -16.20 -1.94
CA GLN A 114 -0.34 -15.82 -3.35
C GLN A 114 -1.25 -14.63 -3.65
N VAL A 115 -2.46 -14.64 -3.10
CA VAL A 115 -3.42 -13.53 -3.21
C VAL A 115 -2.87 -12.27 -2.54
N PHE A 116 -2.24 -12.41 -1.37
CA PHE A 116 -1.62 -11.31 -0.64
C PHE A 116 -0.54 -10.61 -1.48
N TYR A 117 0.43 -11.35 -2.01
CA TYR A 117 1.51 -10.76 -2.81
C TYR A 117 1.00 -10.20 -4.14
N THR A 118 0.02 -10.86 -4.77
CA THR A 118 -0.59 -10.37 -6.01
C THR A 118 -1.29 -9.03 -5.79
N ALA A 119 -2.08 -8.91 -4.71
CA ALA A 119 -2.74 -7.66 -4.34
C ALA A 119 -1.72 -6.53 -4.08
N LEU A 120 -0.62 -6.83 -3.36
CA LEU A 120 0.47 -5.86 -3.13
C LEU A 120 1.11 -5.38 -4.43
N ILE A 121 1.42 -6.29 -5.36
CA ILE A 121 2.02 -5.96 -6.67
C ILE A 121 1.08 -5.07 -7.48
N VAL A 122 -0.22 -5.42 -7.55
CA VAL A 122 -1.21 -4.63 -8.28
C VAL A 122 -1.30 -3.21 -7.71
N VAL A 123 -1.42 -3.07 -6.38
CA VAL A 123 -1.46 -1.74 -5.74
C VAL A 123 -0.17 -0.97 -6.03
N TYR A 124 0.99 -1.63 -5.94
CA TYR A 124 2.28 -1.01 -6.23
C TYR A 124 2.33 -0.44 -7.66
N ILE A 125 1.95 -1.23 -8.66
CA ILE A 125 1.94 -0.80 -10.07
C ILE A 125 0.91 0.32 -10.31
N VAL A 126 -0.26 0.26 -9.70
CA VAL A 126 -1.27 1.30 -9.93
C VAL A 126 -0.85 2.63 -9.28
N HIS A 127 -0.24 2.60 -8.10
CA HIS A 127 0.29 3.81 -7.46
C HIS A 127 1.54 4.38 -8.15
N ILE A 128 2.43 3.54 -8.72
CA ILE A 128 3.58 4.05 -9.47
C ILE A 128 3.13 4.81 -10.73
N ILE A 129 2.15 4.26 -11.46
CA ILE A 129 1.55 4.93 -12.61
C ILE A 129 0.88 6.24 -12.18
N ASN A 130 0.17 6.25 -11.04
CA ASN A 130 -0.48 7.46 -10.54
C ASN A 130 0.54 8.57 -10.25
N LEU A 131 1.64 8.26 -9.58
CA LEU A 131 2.71 9.23 -9.30
C LEU A 131 3.30 9.83 -10.59
N ILE A 132 3.52 9.02 -11.62
CA ILE A 132 4.05 9.48 -12.91
C ILE A 132 3.03 10.41 -13.60
N LEU A 133 1.74 10.07 -13.58
CA LEU A 133 0.67 10.87 -14.18
C LEU A 133 0.42 12.20 -13.44
N LEU A 134 0.54 12.21 -12.11
CA LEU A 134 0.48 13.42 -11.30
C LEU A 134 1.70 14.33 -11.57
N GLY A 135 2.89 13.74 -11.76
CA GLY A 135 4.12 14.47 -12.08
C GLY A 135 4.07 15.18 -13.42
N ARG A 136 3.61 14.49 -14.48
CA ARG A 136 3.53 15.05 -15.85
C ARG A 136 2.61 16.26 -15.95
N TYR A 137 1.49 16.26 -15.23
CA TYR A 137 0.51 17.35 -15.34
C TYR A 137 0.98 18.65 -14.70
N LYS A 138 1.72 18.57 -13.58
CA LYS A 138 2.31 19.77 -12.96
C LYS A 138 3.27 20.48 -13.93
N SER A 139 4.08 19.71 -14.65
CA SER A 139 5.00 20.25 -15.65
C SER A 139 4.30 20.94 -16.82
N ASN A 140 3.08 20.51 -17.18
CA ASN A 140 2.30 21.12 -18.26
C ASN A 140 1.59 22.39 -17.83
N ASP A 141 1.05 22.45 -16.60
CA ASP A 141 0.48 23.69 -16.02
C ASP A 141 1.56 24.78 -15.91
N ASP A 142 2.74 24.43 -15.38
CA ASP A 142 3.86 25.37 -15.24
C ASP A 142 4.40 25.84 -16.61
N GLY A 143 4.26 25.00 -17.66
CA GLY A 143 4.67 25.32 -19.02
C GLY A 143 3.68 26.18 -19.81
N LEU A 144 2.38 26.08 -19.51
CA LEU A 144 1.34 26.93 -20.10
C LEU A 144 1.37 28.34 -19.50
N ASN A 145 1.55 28.45 -18.17
CA ASN A 145 1.60 29.74 -17.47
C ASN A 145 2.82 30.59 -17.88
N LYS A 146 3.91 29.96 -18.36
CA LYS A 146 5.08 30.63 -18.93
C LYS A 146 4.92 31.10 -20.38
N LYS A 147 3.90 30.62 -21.11
CA LYS A 147 3.63 31.05 -22.49
C LYS A 147 2.65 32.21 -22.57
N GLU A 148 1.97 32.52 -21.47
CA GLU A 148 1.01 33.62 -21.34
C GLU A 148 1.60 34.89 -20.70
N GLN A 149 2.92 34.90 -20.41
CA GLN A 149 3.72 36.05 -19.98
C GLN A 149 4.71 36.43 -21.07
#